data_AF-A0A399D7V4-F1
#
_entry.id   AF-A0A399D7V4-F1
#
_cell.length_a   1.000
_cell.length_b   1.000
_cell.length_c   1.000
_cell.angle_alpha   90.00
_cell.angle_beta   90.00
_cell.angle_gamma   90.00
#
_symmetry.space_group_name_H-M   'P 1'
#
loop_
_entity.id
_entity.type
_entity.pdbx_description
1 polymer ?
#
loop_
_entity_poly.entity_id
_entity_poly.type
_entity_poly.pdbx_seq_one_letter_code
_entity_poly.pdbx_strand_id
1 'polypeptide(L)'
;MKYMPNILIVKGSGRNVGKTVSACQIIRQLAESHAPVGIKISPHFHRLDEKQKFIHFSPDFVIVEERNINGKDSSRMLQAGAKKVFYIQAKNDYLPQAVEMVLQQINSINPVVIESGGLYDFWEPGLLVYIEGEELKKESNIRPHSTVIRLSSGEAQNFDWKKVHFNNGKFTIDA
;
A
#
# COMPACT_ATOMS: atom_id res chain seq x y z
N MET A 1 4.15 -14.27 12.56
CA MET A 1 3.87 -13.19 11.60
C MET A 1 2.89 -12.22 12.23
N LYS A 2 3.13 -10.91 12.14
CA LYS A 2 2.28 -9.89 12.75
C LYS A 2 1.01 -9.72 11.90
N TYR A 3 -0.17 -9.92 12.50
CA TYR A 3 -1.46 -9.71 11.83
C TYR A 3 -1.93 -8.27 12.00
N MET A 4 -2.32 -7.64 10.89
CA MET A 4 -2.69 -6.24 10.82
C MET A 4 -4.04 -6.10 10.09
N PRO A 5 -5.18 -6.26 10.80
CA PRO A 5 -6.50 -6.32 10.17
C PRO A 5 -6.89 -5.00 9.46
N ASN A 6 -6.36 -3.87 9.93
CA ASN A 6 -6.63 -2.55 9.37
C ASN A 6 -5.74 -2.18 8.17
N ILE A 7 -4.89 -3.11 7.72
CA ILE A 7 -3.98 -2.91 6.60
C ILE A 7 -4.45 -3.73 5.39
N LEU A 8 -4.48 -3.07 4.23
CA LEU A 8 -4.59 -3.69 2.92
C LEU A 8 -3.25 -3.52 2.19
N ILE A 9 -2.67 -4.62 1.73
CA ILE A 9 -1.43 -4.58 0.93
C ILE A 9 -1.77 -4.82 -0.54
N VAL A 10 -1.34 -3.91 -1.41
CA VAL A 10 -1.35 -4.09 -2.86
C VAL A 10 0.05 -4.53 -3.31
N LYS A 11 0.19 -5.82 -3.62
CA LYS A 11 1.40 -6.47 -4.16
C LYS A 11 1.19 -6.81 -5.63
N GLY A 12 2.26 -6.98 -6.37
CA GLY A 12 2.19 -7.48 -7.74
C GLY A 12 3.52 -7.98 -8.25
N SER A 13 3.48 -8.83 -9.28
CA SER A 13 4.66 -9.54 -9.81
C SER A 13 5.63 -8.66 -10.61
N GLY A 14 5.24 -7.43 -10.94
CA GLY A 14 6.04 -6.53 -11.77
C GLY A 14 5.79 -5.04 -11.55
N ARG A 15 6.47 -4.22 -12.36
CA ARG A 15 6.23 -2.77 -12.48
C ARG A 15 5.04 -2.55 -13.41
N ASN A 16 4.32 -1.45 -13.22
CA ASN A 16 3.19 -1.04 -14.08
C ASN A 16 2.02 -2.03 -14.22
N VAL A 17 1.96 -3.08 -13.40
CA VAL A 17 0.85 -4.07 -13.39
C VAL A 17 -0.47 -3.54 -12.81
N GLY A 18 -0.58 -2.25 -12.48
CA GLY A 18 -1.81 -1.68 -11.91
C GLY A 18 -1.83 -1.46 -10.40
N LYS A 19 -0.75 -1.78 -9.65
CA LYS A 19 -0.71 -1.61 -8.18
C LYS A 19 -1.14 -0.23 -7.69
N THR A 20 -0.53 0.84 -8.21
CA THR A 20 -0.89 2.21 -7.82
C THR A 20 -2.33 2.54 -8.19
N VAL A 21 -2.81 2.05 -9.34
CA VAL A 21 -4.18 2.28 -9.82
C VAL A 21 -5.17 1.67 -8.84
N SER A 22 -4.99 0.40 -8.49
CA SER A 22 -5.84 -0.29 -7.51
C SER A 22 -5.78 0.36 -6.14
N ALA A 23 -4.58 0.73 -5.65
CA ALA A 23 -4.45 1.44 -4.39
C ALA A 23 -5.22 2.78 -4.41
N CYS A 24 -5.15 3.54 -5.49
CA CYS A 24 -5.90 4.78 -5.65
C CYS A 24 -7.42 4.55 -5.72
N GLN A 25 -7.89 3.51 -6.41
CA GLN A 25 -9.32 3.20 -6.49
C GLN A 25 -9.88 2.81 -5.11
N ILE A 26 -9.17 1.97 -4.36
CA ILE A 26 -9.52 1.60 -2.98
C ILE A 26 -9.54 2.84 -2.08
N ILE A 27 -8.49 3.68 -2.12
CA ILE A 27 -8.43 4.91 -1.33
C ILE A 27 -9.61 5.82 -1.63
N ARG A 28 -9.96 5.99 -2.92
CA ARG A 28 -11.07 6.86 -3.34
C ARG A 28 -12.39 6.44 -2.73
N GLN A 29 -12.70 5.15 -2.77
CA GLN A 29 -13.90 4.62 -2.14
C GLN A 29 -13.87 4.78 -0.62
N LEU A 30 -12.75 4.44 0.03
CA LEU A 30 -12.63 4.56 1.49
C LEU A 30 -12.79 6.00 1.96
N ALA A 31 -12.31 6.98 1.18
CA ALA A 31 -12.40 8.39 1.51
C ALA A 31 -13.83 8.93 1.59
N GLU A 32 -14.83 8.22 1.04
CA GLU A 32 -16.24 8.62 1.11
C GLU A 32 -16.81 8.53 2.54
N SER A 33 -16.29 7.60 3.35
CA SER A 33 -16.83 7.27 4.68
C SER A 33 -15.77 7.16 5.78
N HIS A 34 -14.50 7.14 5.40
CA HIS A 34 -13.36 6.94 6.29
C HIS A 34 -12.25 7.96 6.01
N ALA A 35 -11.19 7.86 6.80
CA ALA A 35 -9.98 8.67 6.67
C ALA A 35 -8.77 7.79 6.30
N PRO A 36 -8.71 7.25 5.07
CA PRO A 36 -7.67 6.30 4.69
C PRO A 36 -6.28 6.95 4.69
N VAL A 37 -5.28 6.16 5.06
CA VAL A 37 -3.85 6.52 4.93
C VAL A 37 -3.24 5.70 3.80
N GLY A 38 -2.56 6.38 2.87
CA GLY A 38 -1.80 5.73 1.81
C GLY A 38 -0.34 5.56 2.20
N ILE A 39 0.27 4.42 1.89
CA ILE A 39 1.72 4.22 1.99
C ILE A 39 2.22 3.64 0.68
N LYS A 40 3.15 4.34 0.03
CA LYS A 40 3.86 3.84 -1.15
C LYS A 40 5.26 3.41 -0.71
N ILE A 41 5.61 2.16 -0.98
CA ILE A 41 6.95 1.63 -0.71
C ILE A 41 7.70 1.41 -2.03
N SER A 42 8.98 1.75 -2.03
CA SER A 42 9.94 1.44 -3.09
C SER A 42 11.23 0.85 -2.50
N PRO A 43 11.78 -0.24 -3.07
CA PRO A 43 13.13 -0.69 -2.72
C PRO A 43 14.22 0.18 -3.37
N HIS A 44 13.85 1.03 -4.35
CA HIS A 44 14.79 1.87 -5.08
C HIS A 44 14.94 3.22 -4.41
N PHE A 45 16.21 3.57 -4.14
CA PHE A 45 16.55 4.85 -3.55
C PHE A 45 16.69 5.92 -4.64
N HIS A 46 15.86 6.94 -4.56
CA HIS A 46 15.85 8.09 -5.46
C HIS A 46 16.11 9.35 -4.65
N ARG A 47 16.82 10.31 -5.26
CA ARG A 47 16.99 11.63 -4.66
C ARG A 47 15.61 12.25 -4.43
N LEU A 48 15.37 12.66 -3.19
CA LEU A 48 14.16 13.35 -2.78
C LEU A 48 14.40 14.86 -2.80
N ASP A 49 13.32 15.62 -2.98
CA ASP A 49 13.39 17.08 -2.88
C ASP A 49 13.49 17.44 -1.39
N GLU A 50 14.48 18.27 -1.05
CA GLU A 50 14.76 18.73 0.32
C GLU A 50 13.58 19.51 0.92
N LYS A 51 12.67 20.04 0.09
CA LYS A 51 11.43 20.70 0.52
C LYS A 51 10.34 19.73 0.98
N GLN A 52 10.49 18.43 0.73
CA GLN A 52 9.54 17.43 1.23
C GLN A 52 9.62 17.35 2.76
N LYS A 53 8.51 16.97 3.40
CA LYS A 53 8.51 16.75 4.84
C LYS A 53 9.11 15.39 5.16
N PHE A 54 10.39 15.38 5.55
CA PHE A 54 11.05 14.19 6.06
C PHE A 54 10.52 13.83 7.46
N ILE A 55 10.15 12.56 7.62
CA ILE A 55 9.82 11.95 8.91
C ILE A 55 11.04 11.21 9.45
N HIS A 56 11.81 10.57 8.55
CA HIS A 56 13.03 9.86 8.88
C HIS A 56 13.98 9.84 7.69
N PHE A 57 15.29 9.88 7.95
CA PHE A 57 16.32 9.79 6.93
C PHE A 57 17.50 8.97 7.44
N SER A 58 17.81 7.87 6.76
CA SER A 58 18.97 7.02 7.03
C SER A 58 19.41 6.27 5.78
N PRO A 59 20.61 5.65 5.78
CA PRO A 59 21.06 4.79 4.68
C PRO A 59 20.19 3.54 4.45
N ASP A 60 19.40 3.12 5.43
CA ASP A 60 18.62 1.87 5.38
C ASP A 60 17.17 2.10 4.95
N PHE A 61 16.61 3.23 5.34
CA PHE A 61 15.30 3.69 4.88
C PHE A 61 15.11 5.20 5.06
N VAL A 62 14.25 5.76 4.22
CA VAL A 62 13.83 7.16 4.22
C VAL A 62 12.31 7.21 4.17
N ILE A 63 11.72 8.09 4.98
CA ILE A 63 10.27 8.28 5.06
C ILE A 63 9.99 9.75 4.85
N VAL A 64 9.12 10.05 3.88
CA VAL A 64 8.58 11.39 3.67
C VAL A 64 7.05 11.37 3.70
N GLU A 65 6.46 12.42 4.26
CA GLU A 65 5.03 12.68 4.12
C GLU A 65 4.79 13.39 2.77
N GLU A 66 3.97 12.80 1.92
CA GLU A 66 3.59 13.39 0.64
C GLU A 66 2.56 14.50 0.87
N ARG A 67 2.87 15.68 0.35
CA ARG A 67 2.04 16.89 0.48
C ARG A 67 1.83 17.61 -0.84
N ASN A 68 2.50 17.15 -1.89
CA ASN A 68 2.54 17.84 -3.17
C ASN A 68 1.71 17.08 -4.21
N ILE A 69 0.98 17.83 -5.03
CA ILE A 69 0.23 17.30 -6.18
C ILE A 69 1.14 17.30 -7.41
N ASN A 70 1.47 16.11 -7.91
CA ASN A 70 2.37 15.86 -9.04
C ASN A 70 2.12 14.45 -9.62
N GLY A 71 2.98 14.03 -10.57
CA GLY A 71 2.85 12.75 -11.27
C GLY A 71 3.37 11.50 -10.52
N LYS A 72 3.88 11.63 -9.28
CA LYS A 72 4.38 10.48 -8.50
C LYS A 72 3.23 9.61 -7.99
N ASP A 73 3.51 8.32 -7.79
CA ASP A 73 2.53 7.37 -7.27
C ASP A 73 1.98 7.75 -5.88
N SER A 74 2.83 8.22 -4.96
CA SER A 74 2.41 8.77 -3.66
C SER A 74 1.46 9.95 -3.84
N SER A 75 1.74 10.84 -4.79
CA SER A 75 0.87 11.97 -5.08
C SER A 75 -0.48 11.54 -5.65
N ARG A 76 -0.52 10.49 -6.47
CA ARG A 76 -1.77 9.91 -6.98
C ARG A 76 -2.64 9.36 -5.86
N MET A 77 -2.03 8.72 -4.85
CA MET A 77 -2.76 8.29 -3.63
C MET A 77 -3.34 9.47 -2.85
N LEU A 78 -2.60 10.59 -2.76
CA LEU A 78 -3.08 11.80 -2.11
C LEU A 78 -4.27 12.41 -2.87
N GLN A 79 -4.15 12.52 -4.19
CA GLN A 79 -5.23 12.96 -5.09
C GLN A 79 -6.47 12.04 -5.07
N ALA A 80 -6.28 10.76 -4.74
CA ALA A 80 -7.38 9.82 -4.57
C ALA A 80 -8.20 10.09 -3.30
N GLY A 81 -7.74 10.95 -2.39
CA GLY A 81 -8.47 11.32 -1.17
C GLY A 81 -7.91 10.73 0.12
N ALA A 82 -6.70 10.14 0.11
CA ALA A 82 -6.05 9.73 1.34
C ALA A 82 -5.83 10.93 2.28
N LYS A 83 -6.20 10.78 3.55
CA LYS A 83 -6.02 11.82 4.58
C LYS A 83 -4.55 12.18 4.81
N LYS A 84 -3.68 11.16 4.75
CA LYS A 84 -2.23 11.30 4.76
C LYS A 84 -1.64 10.28 3.80
N VAL A 85 -0.53 10.63 3.17
CA VAL A 85 0.25 9.70 2.37
C VAL A 85 1.71 9.74 2.80
N PHE A 86 2.31 8.56 2.91
CA PHE A 86 3.74 8.41 3.17
C PHE A 86 4.42 7.70 2.02
N TYR A 87 5.57 8.22 1.60
CA TYR A 87 6.45 7.53 0.67
C TYR A 87 7.67 7.01 1.42
N ILE A 88 7.92 5.71 1.30
CA ILE A 88 9.01 5.00 1.95
C ILE A 88 9.95 4.45 0.88
N GLN A 89 11.23 4.78 1.01
CA GLN A 89 12.33 4.08 0.35
C GLN A 89 13.01 3.22 1.39
N ALA A 90 13.07 1.90 1.23
CA ALA A 90 13.62 1.02 2.26
C ALA A 90 14.27 -0.23 1.67
N LYS A 91 15.37 -0.65 2.28
CA LYS A 91 15.92 -2.00 2.10
C LYS A 91 14.94 -3.03 2.69
N ASN A 92 14.94 -4.24 2.14
CA ASN A 92 13.94 -5.26 2.47
C ASN A 92 13.89 -5.57 3.98
N ASP A 93 15.05 -5.72 4.61
CA ASP A 93 15.17 -6.09 6.03
C ASP A 93 14.65 -5.00 6.99
N TYR A 94 14.50 -3.76 6.50
CA TYR A 94 14.04 -2.61 7.26
C TYR A 94 12.58 -2.23 6.96
N LEU A 95 11.89 -2.99 6.10
CA LEU A 95 10.48 -2.73 5.77
C LEU A 95 9.57 -2.70 7.00
N PRO A 96 9.61 -3.69 7.93
CA PRO A 96 8.76 -3.66 9.12
C PRO A 96 9.01 -2.42 9.97
N GLN A 97 10.28 -2.08 10.21
CA GLN A 97 10.67 -0.92 11.02
C GLN A 97 10.19 0.39 10.40
N ALA A 98 10.37 0.56 9.09
CA ALA A 98 9.97 1.77 8.39
C ALA A 98 8.44 1.97 8.44
N VAL A 99 7.67 0.91 8.24
CA VAL A 99 6.21 0.97 8.30
C VAL A 99 5.73 1.19 9.73
N GLU A 100 6.31 0.54 10.73
CA GLU A 100 5.96 0.76 12.15
C GLU A 100 6.15 2.21 12.57
N MET A 101 7.23 2.86 12.12
CA MET A 101 7.44 4.28 12.38
C MET A 101 6.32 5.15 11.79
N VAL A 102 5.83 4.83 10.59
CA VAL A 102 4.65 5.53 10.02
C VAL A 102 3.39 5.24 10.82
N LEU A 103 3.18 3.99 11.25
CA LEU A 103 2.00 3.60 12.03
C LEU A 103 1.93 4.34 13.37
N GLN A 104 3.06 4.67 13.99
CA GLN A 104 3.12 5.49 15.20
C GLN A 104 2.67 6.96 14.97
N GLN A 105 2.64 7.43 13.72
CA GLN A 105 2.23 8.79 13.35
C GLN A 105 0.75 8.92 12.97
N ILE A 106 0.01 7.81 12.96
CA ILE A 106 -1.39 7.76 12.53
C ILE A 106 -2.28 7.10 13.60
N ASN A 107 -3.58 7.32 13.50
CA ASN A 107 -4.54 6.69 14.40
C ASN A 107 -4.75 5.23 13.99
N SER A 108 -4.66 4.31 14.95
CA SER A 108 -4.80 2.86 14.75
C SER A 108 -6.13 2.43 14.14
N ILE A 109 -7.18 3.27 14.23
CA ILE A 109 -8.50 2.97 13.64
C ILE A 109 -8.57 3.26 12.14
N ASN A 110 -7.60 3.96 11.55
CA ASN A 110 -7.67 4.32 10.14
C ASN A 110 -7.38 3.12 9.23
N PRO A 111 -8.13 2.96 8.11
CA PRO A 111 -7.74 2.01 7.09
C PRO A 111 -6.42 2.46 6.45
N VAL A 112 -5.48 1.53 6.31
CA VAL A 112 -4.17 1.80 5.71
C VAL A 112 -4.03 0.99 4.43
N VAL A 113 -3.83 1.68 3.31
CA VAL A 113 -3.61 1.07 1.99
C VAL A 113 -2.13 1.19 1.65
N ILE A 114 -1.44 0.05 1.55
CA ILE A 114 0.00 0.00 1.32
C ILE A 114 0.30 -0.62 -0.03
N GLU A 115 0.94 0.12 -0.93
CA GLU A 115 1.56 -0.48 -2.10
C GLU A 115 2.97 -0.95 -1.76
N SER A 116 3.21 -2.27 -1.79
CA SER A 116 4.52 -2.85 -1.51
C SER A 116 4.76 -4.17 -2.24
N GLY A 117 5.98 -4.36 -2.75
CA GLY A 117 6.41 -5.64 -3.33
C GLY A 117 6.83 -6.68 -2.29
N GLY A 118 7.29 -6.24 -1.11
CA GLY A 118 7.97 -7.10 -0.12
C GLY A 118 7.32 -7.16 1.27
N LEU A 119 6.49 -6.19 1.66
CA LEU A 119 5.98 -6.10 3.04
C LEU A 119 5.15 -7.33 3.45
N TYR A 120 4.45 -7.94 2.49
CA TYR A 120 3.69 -9.17 2.73
C TYR A 120 4.56 -10.32 3.24
N ASP A 121 5.87 -10.32 2.96
CA ASP A 121 6.77 -11.39 3.40
C ASP A 121 7.02 -11.33 4.93
N PHE A 122 6.69 -10.21 5.57
CA PHE A 122 6.86 -9.98 7.00
C PHE A 122 5.54 -9.98 7.77
N TRP A 123 4.47 -9.43 7.17
CA TRP A 123 3.19 -9.16 7.83
C TRP A 123 2.02 -9.84 7.13
N GLU A 124 1.00 -10.16 7.93
CA GLU A 124 -0.29 -10.64 7.45
C GLU A 124 -1.31 -9.47 7.44
N PRO A 125 -1.73 -8.98 6.28
CA PRO A 125 -2.73 -7.90 6.20
C PRO A 125 -4.15 -8.44 6.44
N GLY A 126 -5.10 -7.54 6.71
CA GLY A 126 -6.53 -7.88 6.70
C GLY A 126 -7.01 -8.33 5.32
N LEU A 127 -6.43 -7.75 4.27
CA LEU A 127 -6.67 -8.10 2.88
C LEU A 127 -5.40 -7.92 2.04
N LEU A 128 -5.04 -8.94 1.26
CA LEU A 128 -4.03 -8.84 0.22
C LEU A 128 -4.70 -8.63 -1.14
N VAL A 129 -4.25 -7.65 -1.91
CA VAL A 129 -4.52 -7.55 -3.34
C VAL A 129 -3.24 -7.94 -4.05
N TYR A 130 -3.28 -9.04 -4.79
CA TYR A 130 -2.17 -9.50 -5.61
C TYR A 130 -2.49 -9.30 -7.09
N ILE A 131 -1.65 -8.52 -7.77
CA ILE A 131 -1.83 -8.23 -9.19
C ILE A 131 -0.72 -8.87 -10.02
N GLU A 132 -1.12 -9.80 -10.86
CA GLU A 132 -0.25 -10.56 -11.75
C GLU A 132 -0.05 -9.79 -13.07
N GLY A 133 1.21 -9.49 -13.37
CA GLY A 133 1.63 -9.00 -14.67
C GLY A 133 1.73 -10.10 -15.72
N GLU A 134 1.88 -9.71 -16.98
CA GLU A 134 1.93 -10.62 -18.13
C GLU A 134 3.24 -11.45 -18.22
N GLU A 135 4.33 -10.95 -17.61
CA GLU A 135 5.58 -11.70 -17.54
C GLU A 135 5.49 -12.82 -16.49
N LEU A 136 5.74 -14.06 -16.92
CA LEU A 136 5.94 -15.23 -16.06
C LEU A 136 7.13 -15.00 -15.12
N LYS A 137 6.87 -14.39 -13.96
CA LYS A 137 7.79 -14.39 -12.82
C LYS A 137 7.33 -15.40 -11.80
N LYS A 138 8.29 -15.92 -11.02
CA LYS A 138 8.09 -16.86 -9.91
C LYS A 138 6.75 -16.61 -9.23
N GLU A 139 5.93 -17.67 -9.12
CA GLU A 139 4.69 -17.64 -8.36
C GLU A 139 4.92 -16.95 -7.01
N SER A 140 4.10 -15.95 -6.71
CA SER A 140 4.12 -15.38 -5.37
C SER A 140 3.53 -16.43 -4.42
N ASN A 141 4.32 -16.85 -3.44
CA ASN A 141 3.83 -17.69 -2.35
C ASN A 141 2.83 -16.88 -1.52
N ILE A 142 1.55 -16.99 -1.87
CA ILE A 142 0.45 -16.50 -1.05
C ILE A 142 0.13 -17.57 -0.02
N ARG A 143 0.08 -17.15 1.24
CA ARG A 143 -0.12 -18.05 2.36
C ARG A 143 -1.55 -18.58 2.38
N PRO A 144 -1.77 -19.86 2.77
CA PRO A 144 -3.09 -20.50 2.69
C PRO A 144 -4.23 -19.79 3.43
N HIS A 145 -3.91 -19.04 4.49
CA HIS A 145 -4.92 -18.38 5.34
C HIS A 145 -5.09 -16.88 5.04
N SER A 146 -4.38 -16.36 4.03
CA SER A 146 -4.52 -14.96 3.65
C SER A 146 -5.84 -14.74 2.90
N THR A 147 -6.62 -13.76 3.36
CA THR A 147 -7.70 -13.19 2.54
C THR A 147 -7.05 -12.48 1.35
N VAL A 148 -7.29 -12.97 0.13
CA VAL A 148 -6.61 -12.46 -1.06
C VAL A 148 -7.58 -12.21 -2.22
N ILE A 149 -7.41 -11.08 -2.87
CA ILE A 149 -7.93 -10.78 -4.21
C ILE A 149 -6.78 -11.02 -5.20
N ARG A 150 -6.97 -11.93 -6.15
CA ARG A 150 -6.02 -12.16 -7.25
C ARG A 150 -6.60 -11.56 -8.52
N LEU A 151 -5.81 -10.73 -9.20
CA LEU A 151 -6.20 -10.06 -10.44
C LEU A 151 -5.04 -10.12 -11.41
N SER A 152 -5.33 -10.23 -12.70
CA SER A 152 -4.40 -9.84 -13.75
C SER A 152 -4.31 -8.32 -13.87
N SER A 153 -3.28 -7.83 -14.57
CA SER A 153 -3.10 -6.40 -14.84
C SER A 153 -4.29 -5.75 -15.57
N GLY A 154 -5.02 -6.50 -16.40
CA GLY A 154 -6.22 -6.02 -17.09
C GLY A 154 -7.44 -5.96 -16.17
N GLU A 155 -7.63 -6.97 -15.32
CA GLU A 155 -8.74 -7.03 -14.36
C GLU A 155 -8.63 -5.95 -13.28
N ALA A 156 -7.41 -5.63 -12.85
CA ALA A 156 -7.16 -4.61 -11.83
C ALA A 156 -7.76 -3.23 -12.14
N GLN A 157 -7.93 -2.89 -13.42
CA GLN A 157 -8.52 -1.62 -13.86
C GLN A 157 -10.05 -1.61 -13.76
N ASN A 158 -10.67 -2.77 -13.98
CA ASN A 158 -12.13 -2.93 -14.10
C ASN A 158 -12.76 -3.62 -12.87
N PHE A 159 -11.95 -4.00 -11.88
CA PHE A 159 -12.43 -4.64 -10.67
C PHE A 159 -13.39 -3.71 -9.91
N ASP A 160 -14.50 -4.28 -9.45
CA ASP A 160 -15.46 -3.56 -8.61
C ASP A 160 -14.94 -3.46 -7.18
N TRP A 161 -14.20 -2.39 -6.90
CA TRP A 161 -13.61 -2.16 -5.58
C TRP A 161 -14.67 -1.98 -4.48
N LYS A 162 -15.94 -1.73 -4.82
CA LYS A 162 -17.04 -1.64 -3.84
C LYS A 162 -17.24 -2.93 -3.03
N LYS A 163 -16.72 -4.06 -3.53
CA LYS A 163 -16.68 -5.33 -2.81
C LYS A 163 -15.70 -5.35 -1.64
N VAL A 164 -14.77 -4.40 -1.57
CA VAL A 164 -13.82 -4.24 -0.48
C VAL A 164 -14.40 -3.31 0.56
N HIS A 165 -14.51 -3.80 1.79
CA HIS A 165 -15.11 -3.07 2.90
C HIS A 165 -14.11 -2.84 4.02
N PHE A 166 -14.33 -1.78 4.79
CA PHE A 166 -13.61 -1.54 6.03
C PHE A 166 -14.62 -1.29 7.15
N ASN A 167 -14.71 -2.23 8.09
CA ASN A 167 -15.66 -2.16 9.20
C ASN A 167 -14.97 -2.63 10.49
N ASN A 168 -15.26 -1.98 11.62
CA ASN A 168 -14.71 -2.34 12.93
C ASN A 168 -13.18 -2.49 12.95
N GLY A 169 -12.46 -1.63 12.21
CA GLY A 169 -11.00 -1.65 12.14
C GLY A 169 -10.42 -2.79 11.28
N LYS A 170 -11.22 -3.44 10.44
CA LYS A 170 -10.78 -4.58 9.63
C LYS A 170 -11.21 -4.46 8.17
N PHE A 171 -10.31 -4.84 7.27
CA PHE A 171 -10.64 -5.08 5.87
C PHE A 171 -11.34 -6.42 5.67
N THR A 172 -12.41 -6.41 4.89
CA THR A 172 -13.13 -7.60 4.42
C THR A 172 -13.44 -7.47 2.93
N ILE A 173 -13.81 -8.58 2.31
CA ILE A 173 -14.31 -8.61 0.95
C ILE A 173 -15.63 -9.39 0.93
N ASP A 174 -16.57 -8.96 0.09
CA ASP A 174 -17.76 -9.76 -0.22
C ASP A 174 -17.35 -11.14 -0.77
N ALA A 175 -18.13 -12.16 -0.40
CA ALA A 175 -17.96 -13.53 -0.87
C ALA A 175 -18.39 -13.70 -2.34
#